data_AF-A0ABD5VL96-F1
#
_entry.id   AF-A0ABD5VL96-F1
#
_cell.length_a   1.000
_cell.length_b   1.000
_cell.length_c   1.000
_cell.angle_alpha   90.00
_cell.angle_beta   90.00
_cell.angle_gamma   90.00
#
_symmetry.space_group_name_H-M   'P 1'
#
loop_
_entity.id
_entity.type
_entity.pdbx_description
1 polymer ?
#
loop_
_entity_poly.entity_id
_entity_poly.type
_entity_poly.pdbx_seq_one_letter_code
_entity_poly.pdbx_strand_id
1 'polypeptide(L)'
;MDERDAVDALEHLGLTSYEAKVFIALQKLDTGSARDISRIADVPRSQVYGAAESLEERGIVEVQQSNPIRYRPVDLEAAKTHLRSRFEAHQSDAFQYLEHVECERSDTGDRQADIWTIKGAEALLKSSESYRFAS
;
A
#
# COMPACT_ATOMS: atom_id res chain seq x y z
N MET A 1 7.56 -20.30 1.09
CA MET A 1 7.65 -18.86 0.93
C MET A 1 9.00 -18.57 0.32
N ASP A 2 9.01 -18.07 -0.90
CA ASP A 2 10.23 -17.63 -1.58
C ASP A 2 10.42 -16.11 -1.44
N GLU A 3 11.47 -15.56 -2.07
CA GLU A 3 11.76 -14.12 -2.00
C GLU A 3 10.71 -13.25 -2.70
N ARG A 4 9.99 -13.78 -3.70
CA ARG A 4 8.91 -13.04 -4.37
C ARG A 4 7.72 -12.91 -3.45
N ASP A 5 7.33 -14.01 -2.79
CA ASP A 5 6.27 -13.99 -1.78
C ASP A 5 6.56 -12.97 -0.67
N ALA A 6 7.83 -12.83 -0.28
CA ALA A 6 8.26 -11.86 0.73
C ALA A 6 8.19 -10.42 0.22
N VAL A 7 8.56 -10.16 -1.04
CA VAL A 7 8.41 -8.85 -1.68
C VAL A 7 6.93 -8.46 -1.72
N ASP A 8 6.07 -9.35 -2.19
CA ASP A 8 4.62 -9.11 -2.29
C ASP A 8 4.04 -8.79 -0.90
N ALA A 9 4.40 -9.56 0.13
CA ALA A 9 3.94 -9.30 1.50
C ALA A 9 4.40 -7.93 2.03
N LEU A 10 5.63 -7.52 1.73
CA LEU A 10 6.16 -6.20 2.10
C LEU A 10 5.48 -5.07 1.34
N GLU A 11 5.08 -5.29 0.09
CA GLU A 11 4.28 -4.32 -0.68
C GLU A 11 2.90 -4.10 -0.07
N HIS A 12 2.25 -5.17 0.41
CA HIS A 12 0.98 -5.06 1.14
C HIS A 12 1.13 -4.29 2.47
N LEU A 13 2.34 -4.22 3.03
CA LEU A 13 2.67 -3.38 4.19
C LEU A 13 3.04 -1.93 3.80
N GLY A 14 2.87 -1.56 2.53
CA GLY A 14 3.03 -0.19 2.05
C GLY A 14 4.44 0.17 1.61
N LEU A 15 5.30 -0.81 1.30
CA LEU A 15 6.57 -0.59 0.61
C LEU A 15 6.41 -0.66 -0.91
N THR A 16 7.32 -0.04 -1.66
CA THR A 16 7.44 -0.29 -3.10
C THR A 16 8.26 -1.56 -3.39
N SER A 17 8.19 -2.09 -4.61
CA SER A 17 9.00 -3.26 -5.00
C SER A 17 10.50 -3.04 -4.80
N TYR A 18 10.99 -1.83 -5.06
CA TYR A 18 12.40 -1.49 -4.86
C TYR A 18 12.75 -1.36 -3.39
N GLU A 19 11.89 -0.72 -2.58
CA GLU A 19 12.05 -0.67 -1.11
C GLU A 19 12.10 -2.07 -0.50
N ALA A 20 11.16 -2.95 -0.87
CA ALA A 20 11.12 -4.32 -0.37
C ALA A 20 12.40 -5.10 -0.72
N LYS A 21 12.85 -5.05 -1.98
CA LYS A 21 14.09 -5.71 -2.41
C LYS A 21 15.33 -5.16 -1.71
N VAL A 22 15.43 -3.84 -1.55
CA VAL A 22 16.54 -3.18 -0.84
C VAL A 22 16.55 -3.58 0.63
N PHE A 23 15.39 -3.58 1.28
CA PHE A 23 15.27 -3.99 2.68
C PHE A 23 15.66 -5.47 2.87
N ILE A 24 15.21 -6.38 2.01
CA ILE A 24 15.62 -7.79 2.02
C ILE A 24 17.13 -7.92 1.81
N ALA A 25 17.71 -7.19 0.85
CA ALA A 25 19.15 -7.21 0.61
C ALA A 25 19.94 -6.72 1.83
N LEU A 26 19.44 -5.71 2.55
CA LEU A 26 20.05 -5.23 3.79
C LEU A 26 19.97 -6.27 4.91
N GLN A 27 18.87 -7.00 5.05
CA GLN A 27 18.77 -8.11 6.02
C GLN A 27 19.77 -9.23 5.71
N LYS A 28 20.10 -9.45 4.43
CA LYS A 28 21.13 -10.42 4.02
C LYS A 28 22.56 -9.92 4.25
N LEU A 29 22.78 -8.61 4.15
CA LEU A 29 24.10 -7.97 4.24
C LEU A 29 24.51 -7.57 5.66
N ASP A 30 23.54 -7.34 6.55
CA ASP A 30 23.68 -6.62 7.82
C ASP A 30 24.08 -5.14 7.63
N THR A 31 25.10 -4.86 6.83
CA THR A 31 25.44 -3.51 6.37
C THR A 31 26.05 -3.50 4.98
N GLY A 32 25.77 -2.47 4.18
CA GLY A 32 26.31 -2.37 2.83
C GLY A 32 26.27 -0.96 2.24
N SER A 33 27.10 -0.73 1.23
CA SER A 33 27.00 0.46 0.38
C SER A 33 25.90 0.28 -0.67
N ALA A 34 25.50 1.37 -1.34
CA ALA A 34 24.56 1.29 -2.46
C ALA A 34 25.03 0.34 -3.59
N ARG A 35 26.35 0.14 -3.73
CA ARG A 35 26.91 -0.83 -4.69
C ARG A 35 26.65 -2.27 -4.24
N ASP A 36 26.84 -2.55 -2.96
CA ASP A 36 26.68 -3.91 -2.41
C ASP A 36 25.21 -4.33 -2.48
N ILE A 37 24.32 -3.41 -2.09
CA ILE A 37 22.87 -3.60 -2.13
C ILE A 37 22.40 -3.82 -3.57
N SER A 38 22.80 -2.95 -4.50
CA SER A 38 22.39 -3.03 -5.92
C SER A 38 22.69 -4.40 -6.52
N ARG A 39 23.84 -4.99 -6.18
CA ARG A 39 24.25 -6.32 -6.65
C ARG A 39 23.38 -7.45 -6.08
N ILE A 40 22.96 -7.35 -4.82
CA ILE A 40 22.18 -8.41 -4.16
C ILE A 40 20.69 -8.29 -4.45
N ALA A 41 20.18 -7.06 -4.48
CA ALA A 41 18.77 -6.78 -4.74
C ALA A 41 18.40 -6.92 -6.22
N ASP A 42 19.39 -6.94 -7.12
CA ASP A 42 19.19 -6.80 -8.57
C ASP A 42 18.38 -5.53 -8.90
N VAL A 43 18.80 -4.42 -8.28
CA VAL A 43 18.17 -3.09 -8.40
C VAL A 43 19.24 -2.09 -8.83
N PRO A 44 18.97 -1.20 -9.82
CA PRO A 44 19.93 -0.19 -10.23
C PRO A 44 20.37 0.71 -9.07
N ARG A 45 21.66 1.10 -9.01
CA ARG A 45 22.19 1.92 -7.91
C ARG A 45 21.42 3.22 -7.69
N SER A 46 20.93 3.86 -8.75
CA SER A 46 20.10 5.08 -8.63
C SER A 46 18.81 4.83 -7.85
N GLN A 47 18.18 3.68 -8.05
CA GLN A 47 16.97 3.28 -7.32
C GLN A 47 17.27 2.86 -5.88
N VAL A 48 18.47 2.33 -5.61
CA VAL A 48 18.91 2.02 -4.24
C VAL A 48 18.96 3.27 -3.38
N TYR A 49 19.45 4.40 -3.90
CA TYR A 49 19.49 5.65 -3.13
C TYR A 49 18.10 6.10 -2.69
N GLY A 50 17.15 6.21 -3.63
CA GLY A 50 15.77 6.63 -3.30
C GLY A 50 15.02 5.64 -2.42
N ALA A 51 15.20 4.33 -2.66
CA ALA A 51 14.61 3.31 -1.79
C ALA A 51 15.18 3.37 -0.37
N ALA A 52 16.50 3.52 -0.21
CA ALA A 52 17.12 3.59 1.09
C ALA A 52 16.74 4.87 1.86
N GLU A 53 16.60 6.01 1.17
CA GLU A 53 16.08 7.26 1.74
C GLU A 53 14.63 7.08 2.24
N SER A 54 13.74 6.49 1.42
CA SER A 54 12.36 6.23 1.87
C SER A 54 12.30 5.26 3.05
N LEU A 55 13.16 4.24 3.07
CA LEU A 55 13.26 3.30 4.19
C LEU A 55 13.81 3.97 5.47
N GLU A 56 14.71 4.95 5.33
CA GLU A 56 15.19 5.78 6.44
C GLU A 56 14.08 6.69 6.98
N GLU A 57 13.32 7.36 6.12
CA GLU A 57 12.15 8.15 6.52
C GLU A 57 11.07 7.31 7.24
N ARG A 58 10.97 6.03 6.89
CA ARG A 58 10.10 5.05 7.57
C ARG A 58 10.67 4.57 8.90
N GLY A 59 11.93 4.87 9.21
CA GLY A 59 12.61 4.44 10.44
C GLY A 59 13.01 2.97 10.43
N ILE A 60 13.12 2.33 9.26
CA ILE A 60 13.46 0.91 9.16
C ILE A 60 14.84 0.64 8.56
N VAL A 61 15.53 1.69 8.11
CA VAL A 61 16.93 1.68 7.69
C VAL A 61 17.63 2.89 8.32
N GLU A 62 18.91 2.74 8.66
CA GLU A 62 19.75 3.84 9.11
C GLU A 62 20.86 4.11 8.07
N VAL A 63 21.15 5.40 7.85
CA VAL A 63 22.21 5.85 6.95
C VAL A 63 23.42 6.30 7.75
N GLN A 64 24.58 5.71 7.45
CA GLN A 64 25.87 6.14 7.98
C GLN A 64 26.59 6.99 6.94
N GLN A 65 26.84 8.25 7.30
CA GLN A 65 27.57 9.23 6.49
C GLN A 65 29.08 8.91 6.47
N SER A 66 29.43 7.85 5.74
CA SER A 66 30.80 7.39 5.50
C SER A 66 31.21 7.56 4.03
N ASN A 67 32.47 7.26 3.69
CA ASN A 67 32.93 7.22 2.31
C ASN A 67 33.38 5.79 1.92
N PRO A 68 32.57 5.00 1.18
CA PRO A 68 31.22 5.34 0.66
C PRO A 68 30.14 5.31 1.75
N ILE A 69 28.97 5.91 1.48
CA ILE A 69 27.79 5.87 2.35
C ILE A 69 27.39 4.40 2.60
N ARG A 70 27.03 4.10 3.84
CA ARG A 70 26.58 2.78 4.26
C ARG A 70 25.17 2.82 4.81
N TYR A 71 24.47 1.72 4.64
CA TYR A 71 23.11 1.50 5.09
C TYR A 71 23.09 0.27 5.98
N ARG A 72 22.29 0.30 7.04
CA ARG A 72 21.98 -0.89 7.84
C ARG A 72 20.46 -0.97 8.09
N PRO A 73 19.86 -2.15 8.12
CA PRO A 73 18.50 -2.27 8.60
C PRO A 73 18.47 -2.07 10.12
N VAL A 74 17.32 -1.64 10.64
CA VAL A 74 17.02 -1.77 12.07
C VAL A 74 16.72 -3.24 12.41
N ASP A 75 16.67 -3.56 13.70
CA ASP A 75 16.27 -4.89 14.17
C ASP A 75 14.86 -5.26 13.65
N LEU A 76 14.64 -6.54 13.36
CA LEU A 76 13.39 -7.02 12.75
C LEU A 76 12.13 -6.65 13.56
N GLU A 77 12.20 -6.67 14.89
CA GLU A 77 11.06 -6.28 15.74
C GLU A 77 10.75 -4.78 15.65
N ALA A 78 11.79 -3.93 15.52
CA ALA A 78 11.60 -2.51 15.28
C ALA A 78 10.97 -2.29 13.90
N ALA A 79 11.51 -2.93 12.85
CA ALA A 79 10.97 -2.84 11.50
C ALA A 79 9.50 -3.27 11.43
N LYS A 80 9.16 -4.39 12.07
CA LYS A 80 7.78 -4.89 12.18
C LYS A 80 6.86 -3.89 12.88
N THR A 81 7.33 -3.27 13.95
CA THR A 81 6.58 -2.25 14.69
C THR A 81 6.33 -1.01 13.82
N HIS A 82 7.36 -0.48 13.18
CA HIS A 82 7.25 0.69 12.30
C HIS A 82 6.30 0.45 11.12
N LEU A 83 6.42 -0.71 10.44
CA LEU A 83 5.54 -1.06 9.33
C LEU A 83 4.08 -1.23 9.76
N ARG A 84 3.83 -1.94 10.87
CA ARG A 84 2.48 -2.11 11.42
C ARG A 84 1.84 -0.77 11.78
N SER A 85 2.53 0.05 12.57
CA SER A 85 1.99 1.34 13.00
C SER A 85 1.69 2.26 11.82
N ARG A 86 2.55 2.25 10.80
CA ARG A 86 2.30 3.03 9.59
C ARG A 86 1.09 2.50 8.82
N PHE A 87 0.97 1.19 8.65
CA PHE A 87 -0.18 0.57 7.99
C PHE A 87 -1.51 0.90 8.71
N GLU A 88 -1.54 0.73 10.04
CA GLU A 88 -2.70 1.05 10.88
C GLU A 88 -3.08 2.53 10.79
N ALA A 89 -2.10 3.43 10.77
CA ALA A 89 -2.35 4.87 10.58
C ALA A 89 -2.97 5.16 9.20
N HIS A 90 -2.43 4.59 8.13
CA HIS A 90 -2.97 4.79 6.78
C HIS A 90 -4.39 4.23 6.65
N GLN A 91 -4.67 3.09 7.29
CA GLN A 91 -6.01 2.55 7.37
C GLN A 91 -6.95 3.52 8.11
N SER A 92 -6.54 3.98 9.29
CA SER A 92 -7.32 4.93 10.10
C SER A 92 -7.64 6.20 9.31
N ASP A 93 -6.65 6.82 8.68
CA ASP A 93 -6.82 8.05 7.90
C ASP A 93 -7.78 7.85 6.72
N ALA A 94 -7.64 6.73 6.00
CA ALA A 94 -8.50 6.42 4.87
C ALA A 94 -9.97 6.24 5.28
N PHE A 95 -10.23 5.47 6.34
CA PHE A 95 -11.60 5.24 6.80
C PHE A 95 -12.21 6.47 7.46
N GLN A 96 -11.43 7.28 8.20
CA GLN A 96 -11.91 8.54 8.75
C GLN A 96 -12.39 9.50 7.65
N TYR A 97 -11.67 9.58 6.53
CA TYR A 97 -12.13 10.36 5.38
C TYR A 97 -13.43 9.80 4.77
N LEU A 98 -13.53 8.48 4.61
CA LEU A 98 -14.73 7.85 4.04
C LEU A 98 -15.96 8.03 4.95
N GLU A 99 -15.80 7.91 6.27
CA GLU A 99 -16.85 8.19 7.26
C GLU A 99 -17.33 9.64 7.16
N HIS A 100 -16.41 10.60 6.99
CA HIS A 100 -16.77 12.01 6.77
C HIS A 100 -17.63 12.20 5.50
N VAL A 101 -17.23 11.56 4.39
CA VAL A 101 -17.98 11.62 3.12
C VAL A 101 -19.38 10.99 3.24
N GLU A 102 -19.54 9.93 4.05
CA GLU A 102 -20.84 9.30 4.30
C GLU A 102 -21.78 10.20 5.12
N CYS A 103 -21.25 10.90 6.13
CA CYS A 103 -22.01 11.87 6.93
C CYS A 103 -22.54 13.04 6.09
N GLU A 104 -21.70 13.65 5.23
CA GLU A 104 -22.12 14.76 4.36
C GLU A 104 -23.26 14.38 3.41
N ARG A 105 -23.28 13.13 2.92
CA ARG A 105 -24.36 12.60 2.08
C ARG A 105 -25.65 12.41 2.86
N SER A 106 -25.56 12.01 4.13
CA SER A 106 -26.73 11.75 4.98
C SER A 106 -27.46 13.04 5.35
N ASP A 107 -26.73 14.13 5.60
CA ASP A 107 -27.31 15.46 5.86
C ASP A 107 -27.99 16.08 4.62
N THR A 108 -27.54 15.71 3.42
CA THR A 108 -28.15 16.11 2.15
C THR A 108 -29.25 15.12 1.69
N GLY A 109 -29.20 13.89 2.21
CA GLY A 109 -29.94 12.71 1.77
C GLY A 109 -31.40 12.67 2.19
N ASP A 110 -31.81 13.47 3.18
CA ASP A 110 -33.22 13.59 3.59
C ASP A 110 -34.11 14.19 2.47
N ARG A 111 -33.49 14.80 1.43
CA ARG A 111 -34.18 15.21 0.19
C ARG A 111 -33.94 14.29 -1.01
N GLN A 112 -32.97 13.38 -0.96
CA GLN A 112 -32.54 12.58 -2.12
C GLN A 112 -33.03 11.12 -2.07
N ALA A 113 -33.34 10.59 -0.87
CA ALA A 113 -33.94 9.27 -0.70
C ALA A 113 -35.32 9.15 -1.41
N ASP A 114 -36.06 10.24 -1.55
CA ASP A 114 -37.34 10.28 -2.26
C ASP A 114 -37.20 10.06 -3.78
N ILE A 115 -36.03 10.34 -4.37
CA ILE A 115 -35.86 10.34 -5.84
C ILE A 115 -35.40 8.97 -6.36
N TRP A 116 -34.70 8.15 -5.57
CA TRP A 116 -34.24 6.83 -6.01
C TRP A 116 -35.38 5.80 -6.13
N THR A 117 -36.43 5.94 -5.30
CA THR A 117 -37.58 5.02 -5.32
C THR A 117 -38.41 5.14 -6.62
N ILE A 118 -38.44 6.31 -7.25
CA ILE A 118 -39.29 6.57 -8.42
C ILE A 118 -38.68 5.98 -9.70
N LYS A 119 -37.35 5.92 -9.83
CA LYS A 119 -36.69 5.34 -11.02
C LYS A 119 -36.57 3.81 -10.99
N GLY A 120 -36.76 3.18 -9.83
CA GLY A 120 -36.78 1.71 -9.72
C GLY A 120 -38.12 1.08 -10.15
N ALA A 121 -39.23 1.80 -10.03
CA ALA A 121 -40.56 1.26 -10.31
C ALA A 121 -40.88 1.13 -11.81
N GLU A 122 -40.25 1.93 -12.68
CA GLU A 122 -40.50 1.86 -14.14
C GLU A 122 -39.67 0.77 -14.83
N ALA A 123 -38.53 0.38 -14.25
CA ALA A 123 -37.65 -0.64 -14.84
C ALA A 123 -38.22 -2.06 -14.74
N LEU A 124 -39.13 -2.33 -13.79
CA LEU A 124 -39.70 -3.66 -13.58
C LEU A 124 -40.90 -3.98 -14.48
N LEU A 125 -41.47 -3.00 -15.19
CA LEU A 125 -42.61 -3.20 -16.10
C LEU A 125 -42.20 -3.50 -17.56
N LYS A 126 -40.92 -3.34 -17.92
CA LYS A 126 -40.43 -3.63 -19.28
C LYS A 126 -39.88 -5.05 -19.46
N SER A 127 -39.77 -5.82 -18.37
CA SER A 127 -39.20 -7.17 -18.34
C SER A 127 -40.23 -8.29 -18.30
N SER A 128 -41.53 -8.01 -18.46
CA SER A 128 -42.59 -9.03 -18.50
C SER A 128 -43.16 -9.34 -19.89
N GLU A 129 -42.61 -8.77 -20.98
CA GLU A 129 -43.13 -9.01 -22.34
C GLU A 129 -42.27 -9.96 -23.19
N SER A 130 -41.18 -10.52 -22.67
CA SER A 130 -40.29 -11.42 -23.45
C SER A 130 -40.50 -12.92 -23.24
N TYR A 131 -41.60 -13.35 -22.62
CA TYR A 131 -41.94 -14.79 -22.49
C TYR A 131 -43.19 -15.19 -23.26
N ARG A 132 -43.23 -14.87 -24.56
CA ARG A 132 -44.16 -15.49 -25.50
C ARG A 132 -43.62 -15.39 -26.93
N PHE A 133 -42.60 -16.15 -27.28
CA PHE A 133 -42.38 -16.77 -28.60
C PHE A 133 -41.02 -17.48 -28.62
N ALA A 134 -41.02 -18.75 -28.22
CA ALA A 134 -40.04 -19.73 -28.65
C ALA A 134 -40.78 -21.07 -28.75
N SER A 135 -41.14 -21.43 -29.99
CA SER A 135 -41.48 -22.79 -30.44
C SER A 135 -40.56 -23.13 -31.59
#